data_AF-A0AAV1CCT9-F1
#
_entry.id   AF-A0AAV1CCT9-F1
#
_cell.length_a   1.000
_cell.length_b   1.000
_cell.length_c   1.000
_cell.angle_alpha   90.00
_cell.angle_beta   90.00
_cell.angle_gamma   90.00
#
_symmetry.space_group_name_H-M   'P 1'
#
loop_
_entity.id
_entity.type
_entity.pdbx_description
1 polymer ?
#
loop_
_entity_poly.entity_id
_entity_poly.type
_entity_poly.pdbx_seq_one_letter_code
_entity_poly.pdbx_strand_id
1 'polypeptide(L)'
;MNFDVFVSELINWSLQILIVDYKLTFPSGMATAVLINGFHSMGDDVAKKQVKSFTKYFSLSFIWGFFQWFYSGQGECGFSQFPTFGLQAQKQTFYFDFSLTYVGTGMICPHIVNISMLLGAILSWGIMYPLIRKEKGDWYPENMPESSMRSLNGYKVFIPIALLLGDGLYNFIKITCITLTSMYAKLRDRRLASSGNPDENKAINHDPKQDEVFLRESFPLWIAPCGYIAMAIISTFAIPTIFPQLKWYYIVVAYIFAPSLAFCNAYGAGLTDINMAYNYGKVGLFIIAALSGKEHGVVAGLAGAGLIKSIIAVSFTLMQDFKTGHLTYASPRAMLISQAIGTVLGCIVAPLSFFLFYKAFDIGNPNGEYKAPYAIIYRNMAVLGVEGFSALPRHCLHLCYGFFVFGAGINIVKDLSPARFGKWMPVPTAMALPFLVGAYVAIDMCIGSVVVFVLDRLKTNKAELLVPAIASGLICGEGLWTLPASILALAKVKPPICMKFLAS
;
A
#
# COMPACT_ATOMS: atom_id res chain seq x y z
N MET A 1 -34.83 16.91 2.39
CA MET A 1 -33.59 16.16 2.71
C MET A 1 -32.57 16.59 1.67
N ASN A 2 -31.67 17.51 2.01
CA ASN A 2 -30.65 17.92 1.05
C ASN A 2 -29.62 16.79 0.98
N PHE A 3 -29.72 15.95 -0.07
CA PHE A 3 -28.73 14.92 -0.43
C PHE A 3 -27.30 15.50 -0.41
N ASP A 4 -27.24 16.74 -0.84
CA ASP A 4 -26.20 17.71 -0.67
C ASP A 4 -25.56 17.70 0.75
N VAL A 5 -26.32 17.92 1.83
CA VAL A 5 -25.78 17.99 3.21
C VAL A 5 -25.24 16.63 3.66
N PHE A 6 -25.84 15.54 3.18
CA PHE A 6 -25.46 14.16 3.50
C PHE A 6 -24.10 13.77 2.88
N VAL A 7 -23.88 14.11 1.61
CA VAL A 7 -22.61 13.86 0.91
C VAL A 7 -21.51 14.79 1.45
N SER A 8 -21.88 16.02 1.75
CA SER A 8 -21.03 17.07 2.34
C SER A 8 -20.46 16.65 3.71
N GLU A 9 -21.27 16.10 4.62
CA GLU A 9 -20.77 15.59 5.90
C GLU A 9 -19.89 14.33 5.74
N LEU A 10 -20.17 13.44 4.80
CA LEU A 10 -19.43 12.18 4.63
C LEU A 10 -17.94 12.39 4.25
N ILE A 11 -17.57 13.54 3.68
CA ILE A 11 -16.25 13.80 3.09
C ILE A 11 -15.28 14.52 4.03
N ASN A 12 -15.74 15.40 4.92
CA ASN A 12 -14.88 15.85 6.06
C ASN A 12 -14.46 14.65 6.91
N TRP A 13 -15.36 13.69 6.99
CA TRP A 13 -15.25 12.53 7.84
C TRP A 13 -14.16 11.56 7.41
N SER A 14 -13.78 11.40 6.13
CA SER A 14 -12.71 10.45 5.79
C SER A 14 -11.33 10.91 6.30
N LEU A 15 -11.04 12.20 6.16
CA LEU A 15 -9.85 12.87 6.71
C LEU A 15 -9.84 12.86 8.23
N GLN A 16 -10.95 13.28 8.83
CA GLN A 16 -11.11 13.35 10.28
C GLN A 16 -11.07 11.94 10.91
N ILE A 17 -11.76 10.96 10.34
CA ILE A 17 -11.76 9.57 10.82
C ILE A 17 -10.34 9.00 10.79
N LEU A 18 -9.66 9.04 9.65
CA LEU A 18 -8.40 8.30 9.49
C LEU A 18 -7.24 8.95 10.26
N ILE A 19 -7.14 10.28 10.22
CA ILE A 19 -6.01 11.01 10.81
C ILE A 19 -6.29 11.46 12.24
N VAL A 20 -7.49 11.97 12.53
CA VAL A 20 -7.84 12.60 13.82
C VAL A 20 -8.48 11.58 14.79
N ASP A 21 -9.50 10.83 14.35
CA ASP A 21 -10.28 9.96 15.23
C ASP A 21 -9.59 8.59 15.46
N TYR A 22 -9.16 7.91 14.39
CA TYR A 22 -8.45 6.64 14.47
C TYR A 22 -6.96 6.80 14.72
N LYS A 23 -6.42 8.03 14.60
CA LYS A 23 -5.01 8.37 14.81
C LYS A 23 -4.07 7.41 14.11
N LEU A 24 -4.41 7.03 12.87
CA LEU A 24 -3.57 6.14 12.10
C LEU A 24 -2.16 6.73 11.97
N THR A 25 -1.17 5.84 12.04
CA THR A 25 0.23 6.21 12.13
C THR A 25 0.69 6.87 10.83
N PHE A 26 0.28 6.33 9.67
CA PHE A 26 0.85 6.62 8.35
C PHE A 26 2.38 6.75 8.43
N PRO A 27 3.09 5.62 8.63
CA PRO A 27 4.49 5.59 9.04
C PRO A 27 5.41 6.51 8.21
N SER A 28 5.37 6.48 6.87
CA SER A 28 6.19 7.38 6.05
C SER A 28 5.80 8.86 6.18
N GLY A 29 4.54 9.18 6.43
CA GLY A 29 4.08 10.56 6.64
C GLY A 29 4.55 11.10 7.99
N MET A 30 4.48 10.26 9.03
CA MET A 30 5.09 10.55 10.33
C MET A 30 6.60 10.75 10.23
N ALA A 31 7.32 9.86 9.53
CA ALA A 31 8.76 9.99 9.34
C ALA A 31 9.13 11.30 8.63
N THR A 32 8.38 11.66 7.59
CA THR A 32 8.54 12.92 6.86
C THR A 32 8.33 14.12 7.78
N ALA A 33 7.27 14.11 8.59
CA ALA A 33 6.98 15.20 9.53
C ALA A 33 8.06 15.36 10.60
N VAL A 34 8.56 14.25 11.15
CA VAL A 34 9.65 14.26 12.14
C VAL A 34 10.91 14.90 11.54
N LEU A 35 11.24 14.59 10.29
CA LEU A 35 12.37 15.19 9.60
C LEU A 35 12.16 16.67 9.31
N ILE A 36 11.01 17.07 8.76
CA ILE A 36 10.69 18.49 8.49
C ILE A 36 10.81 19.30 9.78
N ASN A 37 10.14 18.86 10.85
CA ASN A 37 10.18 19.54 12.14
C ASN A 37 11.62 19.59 12.67
N GLY A 38 12.39 18.50 12.56
CA GLY A 38 13.81 18.47 12.92
C GLY A 38 14.67 19.46 12.11
N PHE A 39 14.47 19.58 10.80
CA PHE A 39 15.22 20.53 9.97
C PHE A 39 14.87 21.99 10.26
N HIS A 40 13.61 22.28 10.57
CA HIS A 40 13.15 23.64 10.86
C HIS A 40 13.40 24.08 12.31
N SER A 41 13.65 23.14 13.24
CA SER A 41 13.91 23.41 14.67
C SER A 41 15.36 23.20 15.08
N MET A 42 16.32 23.41 14.17
CA MET A 42 17.78 23.21 14.39
C MET A 42 18.39 23.97 15.59
N GLY A 43 17.66 24.91 16.20
CA GLY A 43 18.03 25.52 17.49
C GLY A 43 17.94 24.56 18.68
N ASP A 44 17.12 23.50 18.58
CA ASP A 44 16.92 22.47 19.60
C ASP A 44 18.00 21.37 19.50
N ASP A 45 18.53 20.95 20.65
CA ASP A 45 19.48 19.85 20.77
C ASP A 45 18.91 18.50 20.30
N VAL A 46 17.59 18.33 20.40
CA VAL A 46 16.90 17.13 19.90
C VAL A 46 16.92 17.09 18.37
N ALA A 47 16.59 18.20 17.73
CA ALA A 47 16.56 18.36 16.28
C ALA A 47 17.95 18.11 15.66
N LYS A 48 19.01 18.69 16.25
CA LYS A 48 20.39 18.42 15.83
C LYS A 48 20.75 16.94 15.90
N LYS A 49 20.30 16.23 16.92
CA LYS A 49 20.54 14.78 17.08
C LYS A 49 19.76 13.95 16.06
N GLN A 50 18.53 14.33 15.74
CA GLN A 50 17.74 13.69 14.70
C GLN A 50 18.44 13.80 13.36
N VAL A 51 18.86 15.00 12.96
CA VAL A 51 19.55 15.22 11.68
C VAL A 51 20.88 14.49 11.64
N LYS A 52 21.69 14.57 12.70
CA LYS A 52 22.97 13.84 12.77
C LYS A 52 22.77 12.33 12.67
N SER A 53 21.73 11.80 13.30
CA SER A 53 21.39 10.37 13.23
C SER A 53 20.94 10.01 11.83
N PHE A 54 20.01 10.78 11.24
CA PHE A 54 19.56 10.61 9.87
C PHE A 54 20.74 10.56 8.89
N THR A 55 21.62 11.58 8.89
CA THR A 55 22.79 11.63 8.00
C THR A 55 23.72 10.44 8.21
N LYS A 56 23.97 10.02 9.45
CA LYS A 56 24.83 8.87 9.75
C LYS A 56 24.27 7.57 9.14
N TYR A 57 23.00 7.26 9.40
CA TYR A 57 22.38 6.02 8.92
C TYR A 57 22.07 6.07 7.43
N PHE A 58 21.80 7.25 6.88
CA PHE A 58 21.73 7.50 5.45
C PHE A 58 23.04 7.17 4.75
N SER A 59 24.18 7.69 5.22
CA SER A 59 25.48 7.39 4.61
C SER A 59 25.84 5.92 4.74
N LEU A 60 25.56 5.30 5.88
CA LEU A 60 25.79 3.87 6.09
C LEU A 60 24.94 3.02 5.13
N SER A 61 23.66 3.36 4.98
CA SER A 61 22.75 2.64 4.10
C SER A 61 23.07 2.83 2.62
N PHE A 62 23.52 4.03 2.22
CA PHE A 62 24.00 4.30 0.87
C PHE A 62 25.25 3.47 0.52
N ILE A 63 26.23 3.40 1.43
CA ILE A 63 27.43 2.58 1.27
C ILE A 63 27.06 1.09 1.26
N TRP A 64 26.08 0.68 2.06
CA TRP A 64 25.56 -0.68 2.05
C TRP A 64 24.90 -1.04 0.71
N GLY A 65 24.11 -0.14 0.13
CA GLY A 65 23.55 -0.31 -1.22
C GLY A 65 24.65 -0.50 -2.28
N PHE A 66 25.73 0.28 -2.22
CA PHE A 66 26.91 0.07 -3.07
C PHE A 66 27.53 -1.31 -2.87
N PHE A 67 27.72 -1.70 -1.62
CA PHE A 67 28.29 -3.00 -1.28
C PHE A 67 27.40 -4.14 -1.80
N GLN A 68 26.09 -4.10 -1.58
CA GLN A 68 25.16 -5.11 -2.12
C GLN A 68 25.20 -5.14 -3.65
N TRP A 69 25.21 -3.98 -4.31
CA TRP A 69 25.35 -3.90 -5.76
C TRP A 69 26.62 -4.59 -6.22
N PHE A 70 27.77 -4.34 -5.58
CA PHE A 70 29.08 -4.91 -5.95
C PHE A 70 29.08 -6.46 -5.99
N TYR A 71 28.29 -7.11 -5.14
CA TYR A 71 28.17 -8.58 -5.04
C TYR A 71 26.94 -9.18 -5.75
N SER A 72 26.14 -8.37 -6.43
CA SER A 72 24.90 -8.83 -7.08
C SER A 72 25.14 -9.54 -8.43
N GLY A 73 26.27 -9.27 -9.10
CA GLY A 73 26.65 -9.92 -10.36
C GLY A 73 25.57 -9.87 -11.46
N GLN A 74 25.56 -10.86 -12.37
CA GLN A 74 24.47 -11.04 -13.34
C GLN A 74 23.62 -12.27 -12.98
N GLY A 75 22.31 -12.09 -12.81
CA GLY A 75 21.35 -13.14 -12.52
C GLY A 75 20.93 -13.20 -11.05
N GLU A 76 20.53 -14.38 -10.58
CA GLU A 76 20.18 -14.63 -9.18
C GLU A 76 21.47 -14.80 -8.33
N CYS A 77 22.13 -13.67 -8.01
CA CYS A 77 23.28 -13.63 -7.11
C CYS A 77 23.18 -12.44 -6.13
N GLY A 78 23.98 -12.49 -5.06
CA GLY A 78 24.15 -11.40 -4.11
C GLY A 78 23.42 -11.61 -2.78
N PHE A 79 23.51 -10.59 -1.93
CA PHE A 79 22.94 -10.60 -0.57
C PHE A 79 21.41 -10.70 -0.55
N SER A 80 20.75 -10.28 -1.65
CA SER A 80 19.30 -10.38 -1.83
C SER A 80 18.77 -11.82 -1.86
N GLN A 81 19.67 -12.81 -1.92
CA GLN A 81 19.32 -14.22 -1.81
C GLN A 81 20.15 -14.94 -0.74
N PHE A 82 20.67 -14.24 0.27
CA PHE A 82 21.50 -14.89 1.28
C PHE A 82 20.69 -15.95 2.07
N PRO A 83 21.06 -17.24 2.11
CA PRO A 83 20.27 -18.30 2.72
C PRO A 83 20.43 -18.31 4.25
N THR A 84 19.96 -17.27 4.94
CA THR A 84 20.11 -17.06 6.39
C THR A 84 19.63 -18.25 7.22
N PHE A 85 18.56 -18.91 6.78
CA PHE A 85 17.95 -20.07 7.45
C PHE A 85 18.19 -21.39 6.70
N GLY A 86 19.17 -21.41 5.79
CA GLY A 86 19.50 -22.55 4.92
C GLY A 86 18.79 -22.52 3.56
N LEU A 87 19.31 -23.33 2.62
CA LEU A 87 18.88 -23.34 1.22
C LEU A 87 17.41 -23.78 1.03
N GLN A 88 16.91 -24.64 1.91
CA GLN A 88 15.51 -25.09 1.83
C GLN A 88 14.53 -23.98 2.21
N ALA A 89 14.85 -23.21 3.26
CA ALA A 89 14.06 -22.06 3.69
C ALA A 89 14.11 -20.95 2.63
N GLN A 90 15.29 -20.73 2.05
CA GLN A 90 15.49 -19.78 0.95
C GLN A 90 14.59 -20.09 -0.26
N LYS A 91 14.47 -21.37 -0.66
CA LYS A 91 13.54 -21.81 -1.74
C LYS A 91 12.06 -21.53 -1.43
N GLN A 92 11.70 -21.42 -0.15
CA GLN A 92 10.38 -21.01 0.30
C GLN A 92 10.32 -19.51 0.64
N THR A 93 11.28 -18.72 0.14
CA THR A 93 11.39 -17.26 0.36
C THR A 93 11.67 -16.83 1.79
N PHE A 94 12.01 -17.76 2.71
CA PHE A 94 12.42 -17.43 4.08
C PHE A 94 13.92 -17.19 4.13
N TYR A 95 14.30 -15.93 4.01
CA TYR A 95 15.66 -15.47 4.17
C TYR A 95 15.68 -13.99 4.55
N PHE A 96 16.83 -13.49 5.03
CA PHE A 96 17.05 -12.06 5.23
C PHE A 96 17.72 -11.53 3.97
N ASP A 97 17.06 -10.60 3.27
CA ASP A 97 17.56 -10.08 1.97
C ASP A 97 18.58 -8.93 2.15
N PHE A 98 18.83 -8.54 3.41
CA PHE A 98 19.67 -7.44 3.83
C PHE A 98 19.22 -6.05 3.31
N SER A 99 17.95 -5.88 2.94
CA SER A 99 17.39 -4.58 2.58
C SER A 99 17.18 -3.74 3.83
N LEU A 100 18.00 -2.70 3.96
CA LEU A 100 17.88 -1.71 5.04
C LEU A 100 16.62 -0.87 4.90
N THR A 101 16.02 -0.83 3.71
CA THR A 101 14.73 -0.25 3.41
C THR A 101 13.63 -0.98 4.17
N TYR A 102 13.53 -2.31 4.05
CA TYR A 102 12.54 -3.09 4.79
C TYR A 102 12.81 -3.12 6.29
N VAL A 103 14.08 -3.17 6.71
CA VAL A 103 14.45 -3.01 8.12
C VAL A 103 13.98 -1.65 8.65
N GLY A 104 14.25 -0.56 7.91
CA GLY A 104 13.81 0.78 8.26
C GLY A 104 12.29 0.90 8.32
N THR A 105 11.56 0.38 7.33
CA THR A 105 10.08 0.34 7.37
C THR A 105 9.59 -0.43 8.60
N GLY A 106 10.21 -1.58 8.93
CA GLY A 106 9.91 -2.36 10.11
C GLY A 106 10.21 -1.67 11.45
N MET A 107 11.08 -0.66 11.47
CA MET A 107 11.33 0.18 12.64
C MET A 107 10.22 1.23 12.86
N ILE A 108 9.54 1.68 11.81
CA ILE A 108 8.49 2.73 11.91
C ILE A 108 7.10 2.08 12.04
N CYS A 109 6.87 0.95 11.37
CA CYS A 109 5.61 0.23 11.46
C CYS A 109 5.36 -0.31 12.88
N PRO A 110 4.11 -0.29 13.36
CA PRO A 110 3.77 -0.90 14.65
C PRO A 110 4.16 -2.38 14.71
N HIS A 111 4.65 -2.87 15.85
CA HIS A 111 5.08 -4.26 16.01
C HIS A 111 4.00 -5.29 15.60
N ILE A 112 2.72 -4.99 15.84
CA ILE A 112 1.61 -5.85 15.44
C ILE A 112 1.55 -6.06 13.92
N VAL A 113 1.93 -5.06 13.12
CA VAL A 113 1.98 -5.16 11.66
C VAL A 113 3.06 -6.16 11.25
N ASN A 114 4.27 -6.03 11.80
CA ASN A 114 5.39 -6.90 11.44
C ASN A 114 5.14 -8.35 11.89
N ILE A 115 4.58 -8.55 13.09
CA ILE A 115 4.17 -9.87 13.56
C ILE A 115 3.05 -10.45 12.66
N SER A 116 2.09 -9.63 12.25
CA SER A 116 1.03 -10.06 11.31
C SER A 116 1.63 -10.44 9.95
N MET A 117 2.62 -9.71 9.45
CA MET A 117 3.35 -10.09 8.25
C MET A 117 4.08 -11.42 8.44
N LEU A 118 4.72 -11.65 9.59
CA LEU A 118 5.37 -12.93 9.86
C LEU A 118 4.37 -14.09 9.90
N LEU A 119 3.21 -13.90 10.53
CA LEU A 119 2.12 -14.88 10.51
C LEU A 119 1.62 -15.14 9.09
N GLY A 120 1.47 -14.10 8.28
CA GLY A 120 1.11 -14.19 6.87
C GLY A 120 2.16 -14.95 6.06
N ALA A 121 3.45 -14.74 6.32
CA ALA A 121 4.55 -15.44 5.68
C ALA A 121 4.55 -16.94 6.00
N ILE A 122 4.40 -17.29 7.28
CA ILE A 122 4.30 -18.68 7.74
C ILE A 122 3.08 -19.37 7.10
N LEU A 123 1.93 -18.71 7.12
CA LEU A 123 0.70 -19.27 6.55
C LEU A 123 0.82 -19.48 5.03
N SER A 124 1.38 -18.52 4.30
CA SER A 124 1.49 -18.57 2.84
C SER A 124 2.62 -19.48 2.36
N TRP A 125 3.87 -19.05 2.56
CA TRP A 125 5.05 -19.73 2.02
C TRP A 125 5.53 -20.88 2.91
N GLY A 126 5.19 -20.86 4.20
CA GLY A 126 5.56 -21.95 5.12
C GLY A 126 4.65 -23.16 5.00
N ILE A 127 3.34 -22.94 4.81
CA ILE A 127 2.33 -24.01 4.88
C ILE A 127 1.54 -24.11 3.56
N MET A 128 0.80 -23.07 3.18
CA MET A 128 -0.22 -23.15 2.13
C MET A 128 0.36 -23.44 0.74
N TYR A 129 1.31 -22.63 0.25
CA TYR A 129 1.89 -22.83 -1.08
C TYR A 129 2.70 -24.14 -1.19
N PRO A 130 3.49 -24.57 -0.18
CA PRO A 130 4.10 -25.90 -0.19
C PRO A 130 3.08 -27.05 -0.28
N LEU A 131 1.94 -26.95 0.44
CA LEU A 131 0.88 -27.97 0.37
C LEU A 131 0.20 -27.98 -1.00
N ILE A 132 -0.17 -26.81 -1.54
CA ILE A 132 -0.75 -26.72 -2.89
C ILE A 132 0.23 -27.26 -3.94
N ARG A 133 1.54 -27.03 -3.77
CA ARG A 133 2.56 -27.55 -4.70
C ARG A 133 2.61 -29.09 -4.72
N LYS A 134 2.27 -29.77 -3.62
CA LYS A 134 2.20 -31.24 -3.57
C LYS A 134 1.05 -31.80 -4.38
N GLU A 135 -0.04 -31.05 -4.51
CA GLU A 135 -1.24 -31.42 -5.29
C GLU A 135 -1.11 -31.08 -6.80
N LYS A 136 0.12 -30.90 -7.28
CA LYS A 136 0.41 -30.69 -8.71
C LYS A 136 -0.04 -31.93 -9.49
N GLY A 137 -0.80 -31.72 -10.57
CA GLY A 137 -1.38 -32.79 -11.39
C GLY A 137 -2.88 -33.01 -11.13
N ASP A 138 -3.35 -32.84 -9.88
CA ASP A 138 -4.78 -32.94 -9.55
C ASP A 138 -5.45 -31.56 -9.45
N TRP A 139 -4.86 -30.64 -8.68
CA TRP A 139 -5.45 -29.31 -8.46
C TRP A 139 -5.15 -28.33 -9.60
N TYR A 140 -4.02 -28.53 -10.29
CA TYR A 140 -3.64 -27.77 -11.47
C TYR A 140 -2.73 -28.58 -12.41
N PRO A 141 -2.73 -28.28 -13.72
CA PRO A 141 -2.05 -29.10 -14.72
C PRO A 141 -0.53 -29.14 -14.54
N GLU A 142 0.07 -30.32 -14.72
CA GLU A 142 1.50 -30.51 -14.54
C GLU A 142 2.35 -29.88 -15.67
N ASN A 143 1.78 -29.86 -16.88
CA ASN A 143 2.45 -29.44 -18.12
C ASN A 143 2.55 -27.92 -18.30
N MET A 144 2.07 -27.13 -17.33
CA MET A 144 2.14 -25.67 -17.41
C MET A 144 3.23 -25.10 -16.49
N PRO A 145 3.95 -24.05 -16.94
CA PRO A 145 4.93 -23.37 -16.10
C PRO A 145 4.24 -22.74 -14.90
N GLU A 146 4.92 -22.72 -13.74
CA GLU A 146 4.38 -22.15 -12.49
C GLU A 146 4.03 -20.65 -12.62
N SER A 147 4.57 -19.95 -13.62
CA SER A 147 4.25 -18.55 -13.93
C SER A 147 2.86 -18.37 -14.54
N SER A 148 2.24 -19.42 -15.07
CA SER A 148 0.90 -19.38 -15.65
C SER A 148 -0.16 -19.14 -14.59
N MET A 149 -1.13 -18.28 -14.88
CA MET A 149 -2.27 -18.00 -14.00
C MET A 149 -3.17 -19.22 -13.77
N ARG A 150 -3.08 -20.24 -14.63
CA ARG A 150 -3.78 -21.53 -14.48
C ARG A 150 -3.04 -22.53 -13.59
N SER A 151 -1.91 -22.11 -13.00
CA SER A 151 -1.08 -22.91 -12.10
C SER A 151 -0.98 -22.25 -10.73
N LEU A 152 0.08 -22.52 -9.96
CA LEU A 152 0.32 -21.97 -8.63
C LEU A 152 0.18 -20.43 -8.57
N ASN A 153 0.56 -19.71 -9.62
CA ASN A 153 0.45 -18.25 -9.68
C ASN A 153 -1.01 -17.75 -9.57
N GLY A 154 -2.00 -18.53 -10.04
CA GLY A 154 -3.41 -18.21 -9.86
C GLY A 154 -3.77 -18.07 -8.38
N TYR A 155 -3.42 -19.05 -7.56
CA TYR A 155 -3.63 -18.98 -6.11
C TYR A 155 -2.88 -17.81 -5.47
N LYS A 156 -1.61 -17.59 -5.87
CA LYS A 156 -0.78 -16.49 -5.36
C LYS A 156 -1.34 -15.10 -5.65
N VAL A 157 -2.12 -14.94 -6.71
CA VAL A 157 -2.75 -13.66 -7.05
C VAL A 157 -4.10 -13.50 -6.36
N PHE A 158 -4.97 -14.51 -6.43
CA PHE A 158 -6.36 -14.36 -6.00
C PHE A 158 -6.56 -14.47 -4.48
N ILE A 159 -5.84 -15.36 -3.79
CA ILE A 159 -5.96 -15.53 -2.33
C ILE A 159 -5.64 -14.24 -1.56
N PRO A 160 -4.50 -13.55 -1.79
CA PRO A 160 -4.24 -12.29 -1.10
C PRO A 160 -5.22 -11.19 -1.47
N ILE A 161 -5.71 -11.14 -2.72
CA ILE A 161 -6.77 -10.18 -3.11
C ILE A 161 -8.04 -10.46 -2.30
N ALA A 162 -8.44 -11.71 -2.14
CA ALA A 162 -9.61 -12.08 -1.35
C ALA A 162 -9.45 -11.72 0.13
N LEU A 163 -8.26 -11.96 0.71
CA LEU A 163 -7.94 -11.55 2.08
C LEU A 163 -8.00 -10.03 2.27
N LEU A 164 -7.41 -9.26 1.34
CA LEU A 164 -7.45 -7.80 1.33
C LEU A 164 -8.88 -7.26 1.19
N LEU A 165 -9.68 -7.85 0.30
CA LEU A 165 -11.07 -7.45 0.11
C LEU A 165 -11.93 -7.76 1.34
N GLY A 166 -11.71 -8.91 2.00
CA GLY A 166 -12.44 -9.26 3.22
C GLY A 166 -12.17 -8.28 4.36
N ASP A 167 -10.89 -7.93 4.56
CA ASP A 167 -10.45 -6.94 5.54
C ASP A 167 -10.97 -5.53 5.22
N GLY A 168 -10.74 -5.09 3.98
CA GLY A 168 -11.14 -3.77 3.52
C GLY A 168 -12.64 -3.57 3.58
N LEU A 169 -13.42 -4.52 3.05
CA LEU A 169 -14.88 -4.40 3.00
C LEU A 169 -15.50 -4.37 4.40
N TYR A 170 -15.00 -5.20 5.33
CA TYR A 170 -15.48 -5.15 6.71
C TYR A 170 -15.25 -3.77 7.34
N ASN A 171 -14.02 -3.24 7.24
CA ASN A 171 -13.68 -1.92 7.79
C ASN A 171 -14.47 -0.80 7.11
N PHE A 172 -14.65 -0.87 5.80
CA PHE A 172 -15.47 0.08 5.04
C PHE A 172 -16.93 0.07 5.50
N ILE A 173 -17.56 -1.11 5.62
CA ILE A 173 -18.94 -1.24 6.09
C ILE A 173 -19.06 -0.75 7.53
N LYS A 174 -18.19 -1.23 8.42
CA LYS A 174 -18.17 -0.83 9.84
C LYS A 174 -18.10 0.68 9.99
N ILE A 175 -17.11 1.31 9.35
CA ILE A 175 -16.89 2.75 9.48
C ILE A 175 -18.07 3.51 8.87
N THR A 176 -18.57 3.08 7.70
CA THR A 176 -19.77 3.67 7.10
C THR A 176 -20.99 3.57 8.03
N CYS A 177 -21.23 2.41 8.64
CA CYS A 177 -22.33 2.20 9.58
C CYS A 177 -22.20 3.06 10.85
N ILE A 178 -21.00 3.15 11.43
CA ILE A 178 -20.72 3.99 12.60
C ILE A 178 -20.96 5.46 12.23
N THR A 179 -20.45 5.91 11.08
CA THR A 179 -20.65 7.27 10.57
C THR A 179 -22.12 7.57 10.39
N LEU A 180 -22.88 6.74 9.66
CA LEU A 180 -24.31 6.90 9.47
C LEU A 180 -25.05 6.98 10.81
N THR A 181 -24.77 6.05 11.74
CA THR A 181 -25.42 6.03 13.05
C THR A 181 -25.12 7.28 13.86
N SER A 182 -23.88 7.76 13.84
CA SER A 182 -23.47 9.00 14.53
C SER A 182 -24.12 10.25 13.93
N MET A 183 -24.29 10.28 12.59
CA MET A 183 -25.00 11.35 11.90
C MET A 183 -26.49 11.34 12.25
N TYR A 184 -27.14 10.17 12.23
CA TYR A 184 -28.53 10.03 12.66
C TYR A 184 -28.73 10.45 14.12
N ALA A 185 -27.79 10.10 15.01
CA ALA A 185 -27.82 10.53 16.41
C ALA A 185 -27.68 12.05 16.54
N LYS A 186 -26.69 12.69 15.88
CA LYS A 186 -26.52 14.15 15.90
C LYS A 186 -27.72 14.90 15.31
N LEU A 187 -28.34 14.36 14.27
CA LEU A 187 -29.56 14.94 13.66
C LEU A 187 -30.78 14.79 14.59
N ARG A 188 -30.88 13.67 15.31
CA ARG A 188 -31.91 13.45 16.34
C ARG A 188 -31.69 14.39 17.53
N ASP A 189 -30.46 14.55 17.98
CA ASP A 189 -30.11 15.43 19.09
C ASP A 189 -30.28 16.91 18.70
N ARG A 190 -29.99 17.32 17.45
CA ARG A 190 -30.34 18.66 16.95
C ARG A 190 -31.85 18.91 16.82
N ARG A 191 -32.65 17.86 16.60
CA ARG A 191 -34.12 17.94 16.65
C ARG A 191 -34.65 18.00 18.07
N LEU A 192 -33.95 17.42 19.05
CA LEU A 192 -34.32 17.46 20.47
C LEU A 192 -33.78 18.73 21.18
N ALA A 193 -32.65 19.27 20.73
CA ALA A 193 -32.02 20.49 21.24
C ALA A 193 -32.68 21.80 20.76
N SER A 194 -33.85 21.74 20.10
CA SER A 194 -34.74 22.90 19.97
C SER A 194 -35.52 23.19 21.26
N SER A 195 -35.22 22.50 22.36
CA SER A 195 -35.66 22.81 23.73
C SER A 195 -34.61 22.35 24.73
N GLY A 196 -33.59 23.16 24.97
CA GLY A 196 -32.65 22.96 26.08
C GLY A 196 -31.23 23.44 25.78
N ASN A 197 -30.68 24.23 26.70
CA ASN A 197 -29.33 24.79 26.66
C ASN A 197 -28.26 23.68 26.45
N PRO A 198 -27.18 23.95 25.69
CA PRO A 198 -26.12 22.97 25.49
C PRO A 198 -25.23 22.89 26.74
N ASP A 199 -25.37 21.80 27.49
CA ASP A 199 -24.40 21.42 28.53
C ASP A 199 -23.08 20.98 27.88
N GLU A 200 -21.99 21.60 28.34
CA GLU A 200 -20.63 21.13 28.17
C GLU A 200 -20.49 19.74 28.81
N ASN A 201 -20.05 18.73 28.04
CA ASN A 201 -19.05 17.75 28.50
C ASN A 201 -18.80 16.63 27.48
N LYS A 202 -17.57 16.58 26.95
CA LYS A 202 -16.64 15.45 27.06
C LYS A 202 -15.35 15.79 26.29
N ALA A 203 -14.47 16.54 26.94
CA ALA A 203 -13.09 16.65 26.51
C ALA A 203 -12.37 15.33 26.82
N ILE A 204 -12.12 14.52 25.79
CA ILE A 204 -11.09 13.49 25.85
C ILE A 204 -9.77 14.23 25.68
N ASN A 205 -8.84 14.03 26.63
CA ASN A 205 -7.48 14.58 26.65
C ASN A 205 -6.87 14.64 25.23
N HIS A 206 -6.89 15.83 24.64
CA HIS A 206 -6.35 16.14 23.32
C HIS A 206 -5.17 17.09 23.48
N ASP A 207 -4.33 17.16 22.44
CA ASP A 207 -3.46 18.31 22.22
C ASP A 207 -4.22 19.26 21.28
N PRO A 208 -5.07 20.16 21.83
CA PRO A 208 -6.19 20.76 21.10
C PRO A 208 -5.75 21.62 19.91
N LYS A 209 -4.51 22.13 19.92
CA LYS A 209 -4.03 23.09 18.92
C LYS A 209 -3.74 22.47 17.55
N GLN A 210 -3.23 21.23 17.49
CA GLN A 210 -2.91 20.57 16.20
C GLN A 210 -4.18 20.26 15.41
N ASP A 211 -5.14 19.63 16.10
CA ASP A 211 -6.43 19.26 15.51
C ASP A 211 -7.25 20.52 15.17
N GLU A 212 -7.21 21.56 16.01
CA GLU A 212 -7.92 22.81 15.75
C GLU A 212 -7.37 23.54 14.52
N VAL A 213 -6.05 23.63 14.34
CA VAL A 213 -5.45 24.27 13.15
C VAL A 213 -5.79 23.48 11.88
N PHE A 214 -5.66 22.15 11.92
CA PHE A 214 -5.95 21.28 10.78
C PHE A 214 -7.44 21.33 10.38
N LEU A 215 -8.34 21.30 11.36
CA LEU A 215 -9.79 21.36 11.13
C LEU A 215 -10.25 22.77 10.74
N ARG A 216 -9.66 23.83 11.28
CA ARG A 216 -10.00 25.23 10.94
C ARG A 216 -9.66 25.56 9.48
N GLU A 217 -8.60 24.98 8.96
CA GLU A 217 -8.20 25.14 7.56
C GLU A 217 -8.76 24.07 6.63
N SER A 218 -9.59 23.16 7.12
CA SER A 218 -10.29 22.18 6.29
C SER A 218 -11.16 22.87 5.21
N PHE A 219 -11.40 22.18 4.11
CA PHE A 219 -12.06 22.74 2.92
C PHE A 219 -13.58 22.84 3.10
N PRO A 220 -14.25 23.78 2.40
CA PRO A 220 -15.68 23.72 2.20
C PRO A 220 -16.09 22.38 1.61
N LEU A 221 -17.03 21.73 2.28
CA LEU A 221 -17.42 20.33 2.07
C LEU A 221 -17.95 20.01 0.67
N TRP A 222 -18.39 21.03 -0.08
CA TRP A 222 -18.88 20.90 -1.46
C TRP A 222 -17.77 20.70 -2.49
N ILE A 223 -16.55 21.16 -2.21
CA ILE A 223 -15.48 21.19 -3.21
C ILE A 223 -15.06 19.77 -3.61
N ALA A 224 -14.93 18.87 -2.65
CA ALA A 224 -14.52 17.49 -2.91
C ALA A 224 -15.56 16.67 -3.72
N PRO A 225 -16.86 16.64 -3.38
CA PRO A 225 -17.84 15.91 -4.19
C PRO A 225 -18.06 16.57 -5.55
N CYS A 226 -18.12 17.91 -5.63
CA CYS A 226 -18.25 18.59 -6.92
C CYS A 226 -17.03 18.36 -7.82
N GLY A 227 -15.81 18.42 -7.25
CA GLY A 227 -14.58 18.10 -7.96
C GLY A 227 -14.52 16.65 -8.43
N TYR A 228 -14.94 15.71 -7.58
CA TYR A 228 -15.01 14.29 -7.93
C TYR A 228 -16.01 14.03 -9.06
N ILE A 229 -17.22 14.59 -8.98
CA ILE A 229 -18.24 14.46 -10.02
C ILE A 229 -17.77 15.10 -11.33
N ALA A 230 -17.19 16.31 -11.28
CA ALA A 230 -16.66 16.98 -12.47
C ALA A 230 -15.57 16.15 -13.14
N MET A 231 -14.61 15.61 -12.38
CA MET A 231 -13.55 14.76 -12.92
C MET A 231 -14.09 13.42 -13.43
N ALA A 232 -15.10 12.84 -12.78
CA ALA A 232 -15.77 11.63 -13.25
C ALA A 232 -16.46 11.85 -14.60
N ILE A 233 -17.15 12.99 -14.77
CA ILE A 233 -17.77 13.38 -16.04
C ILE A 233 -16.70 13.52 -17.14
N ILE A 234 -15.63 14.28 -16.88
CA ILE A 234 -14.54 14.46 -17.84
C ILE A 234 -13.93 13.11 -18.22
N SER A 235 -13.64 12.25 -17.24
CA SER A 235 -13.09 10.93 -17.48
C SER A 235 -14.03 10.02 -18.28
N THR A 236 -15.34 10.13 -18.08
CA THR A 236 -16.36 9.35 -18.78
C THR A 236 -16.40 9.66 -20.27
N PHE A 237 -16.04 10.89 -20.67
CA PHE A 237 -15.93 11.28 -22.07
C PHE A 237 -14.51 11.11 -22.65
N ALA A 238 -13.47 11.42 -21.88
CA ALA A 238 -12.09 11.43 -22.38
C ALA A 238 -11.46 10.03 -22.47
N ILE A 239 -11.79 9.09 -21.59
CA ILE A 239 -11.17 7.76 -21.63
C ILE A 239 -11.67 6.92 -22.82
N PRO A 240 -12.97 6.91 -23.19
CA PRO A 240 -13.43 6.14 -24.34
C PRO A 240 -12.88 6.64 -25.68
N THR A 241 -12.45 7.89 -25.79
CA THR A 241 -11.81 8.40 -27.02
C THR A 241 -10.38 7.87 -27.17
N ILE A 242 -9.69 7.58 -26.07
CA ILE A 242 -8.35 6.99 -26.06
C ILE A 242 -8.43 5.46 -26.15
N PHE A 243 -9.36 4.85 -25.41
CA PHE A 243 -9.58 3.41 -25.36
C PHE A 243 -11.05 3.08 -25.72
N PRO A 244 -11.38 2.96 -27.02
CA PRO A 244 -12.75 2.70 -27.48
C PRO A 244 -13.40 1.45 -26.90
N GLN A 245 -12.58 0.47 -26.49
CA GLN A 245 -13.03 -0.76 -25.85
C GLN A 245 -13.61 -0.53 -24.45
N LEU A 246 -13.19 0.53 -23.75
CA LEU A 246 -13.69 0.90 -22.43
C LEU A 246 -14.83 1.90 -22.55
N LYS A 247 -16.05 1.37 -22.71
CA LYS A 247 -17.27 2.16 -22.85
C LYS A 247 -17.56 3.00 -21.59
N TRP A 248 -18.26 4.12 -21.79
CA TRP A 248 -18.59 5.11 -20.76
C TRP A 248 -19.22 4.51 -19.48
N TYR A 249 -20.09 3.51 -19.62
CA TYR A 249 -20.77 2.91 -18.48
C TYR A 249 -19.83 2.12 -17.56
N TYR A 250 -18.73 1.53 -18.08
CA TYR A 250 -17.71 0.89 -17.24
C TYR A 250 -16.97 1.91 -16.38
N ILE A 251 -16.75 3.12 -16.91
CA ILE A 251 -16.10 4.21 -16.20
C ILE A 251 -17.00 4.69 -15.07
N VAL A 252 -18.29 4.89 -15.34
CA VAL A 252 -19.27 5.25 -14.30
C VAL A 252 -19.28 4.22 -13.17
N VAL A 253 -19.33 2.94 -13.50
CA VAL A 253 -19.25 1.85 -12.51
C VAL A 253 -17.94 1.92 -11.72
N ALA A 254 -16.81 2.14 -12.38
CA ALA A 254 -15.52 2.30 -11.70
C ALA A 254 -15.52 3.47 -10.70
N TYR A 255 -16.07 4.63 -11.07
CA TYR A 255 -16.19 5.79 -10.19
C TYR A 255 -17.18 5.59 -9.02
N ILE A 256 -18.13 4.66 -9.12
CA ILE A 256 -19.01 4.31 -7.99
C ILE A 256 -18.26 3.45 -6.96
N PHE A 257 -17.47 2.47 -7.41
CA PHE A 257 -16.78 1.53 -6.52
C PHE A 257 -15.41 2.02 -6.03
N ALA A 258 -14.72 2.86 -6.81
CA ALA A 258 -13.37 3.31 -6.49
C ALA A 258 -13.22 4.00 -5.11
N PRO A 259 -14.16 4.84 -4.63
CA PRO A 259 -14.04 5.47 -3.31
C PRO A 259 -13.99 4.46 -2.16
N SER A 260 -14.76 3.37 -2.26
CA SER A 260 -14.75 2.31 -1.24
C SER A 260 -13.39 1.62 -1.18
N LEU A 261 -12.84 1.25 -2.35
CA LEU A 261 -11.51 0.62 -2.44
C LEU A 261 -10.39 1.59 -2.05
N ALA A 262 -10.53 2.87 -2.39
CA ALA A 262 -9.59 3.93 -2.01
C ALA A 262 -9.55 4.10 -0.49
N PHE A 263 -10.71 4.10 0.17
CA PHE A 263 -10.81 4.11 1.62
C PHE A 263 -10.15 2.88 2.26
N CYS A 264 -10.45 1.68 1.76
CA CYS A 264 -9.85 0.43 2.26
C CYS A 264 -8.31 0.48 2.17
N ASN A 265 -7.80 0.95 1.04
CA ASN A 265 -6.35 1.09 0.82
C ASN A 265 -5.74 2.15 1.74
N ALA A 266 -6.38 3.32 1.87
CA ALA A 266 -5.91 4.38 2.75
C ALA A 266 -5.89 3.95 4.23
N TYR A 267 -6.91 3.22 4.68
CA TYR A 267 -6.97 2.66 6.03
C TYR A 267 -5.86 1.63 6.27
N GLY A 268 -5.75 0.64 5.38
CA GLY A 268 -4.74 -0.41 5.47
C GLY A 268 -3.32 0.16 5.44
N ALA A 269 -3.09 1.15 4.58
CA ALA A 269 -1.81 1.83 4.48
C ALA A 269 -1.53 2.77 5.68
N GLY A 270 -2.56 3.38 6.28
CA GLY A 270 -2.39 4.14 7.52
C GLY A 270 -1.89 3.29 8.69
N LEU A 271 -2.19 1.98 8.68
CA LEU A 271 -1.66 1.01 9.65
C LEU A 271 -0.29 0.47 9.23
N THR A 272 -0.12 0.12 7.96
CA THR A 272 0.98 -0.73 7.48
C THR A 272 2.04 -0.01 6.66
N ASP A 273 1.79 1.25 6.28
CA ASP A 273 2.55 2.04 5.29
C ASP A 273 2.58 1.48 3.87
N ILE A 274 1.79 0.44 3.60
CA ILE A 274 1.89 -0.34 2.38
C ILE A 274 0.75 0.02 1.43
N ASN A 275 1.09 0.51 0.23
CA ASN A 275 0.13 0.86 -0.81
C ASN A 275 -0.24 -0.35 -1.67
N MET A 276 -1.47 -0.85 -1.54
CA MET A 276 -2.00 -2.00 -2.28
C MET A 276 -2.84 -1.62 -3.49
N ALA A 277 -2.71 -0.39 -4.02
CA ALA A 277 -3.46 0.07 -5.19
C ALA A 277 -3.35 -0.85 -6.41
N TYR A 278 -2.19 -1.49 -6.62
CA TYR A 278 -2.02 -2.48 -7.69
C TYR A 278 -2.90 -3.72 -7.51
N ASN A 279 -3.13 -4.16 -6.27
CA ASN A 279 -3.94 -5.35 -5.97
C ASN A 279 -5.44 -5.03 -6.06
N TYR A 280 -5.87 -3.90 -5.53
CA TYR A 280 -7.24 -3.43 -5.75
C TYR A 280 -7.51 -3.09 -7.23
N GLY A 281 -6.50 -2.58 -7.96
CA GLY A 281 -6.57 -2.39 -9.40
C GLY A 281 -6.81 -3.69 -10.17
N LYS A 282 -6.24 -4.82 -9.72
CA LYS A 282 -6.53 -6.15 -10.30
C LYS A 282 -7.99 -6.57 -10.07
N VAL A 283 -8.63 -6.16 -8.97
CA VAL A 283 -10.07 -6.40 -8.77
C VAL A 283 -10.86 -5.69 -9.86
N GLY A 284 -10.55 -4.41 -10.09
CA GLY A 284 -11.11 -3.63 -11.19
C GLY A 284 -10.86 -4.27 -12.57
N LEU A 285 -9.64 -4.77 -12.79
CA LEU A 285 -9.26 -5.50 -13.99
C LEU A 285 -10.19 -6.70 -14.24
N PHE A 286 -10.36 -7.58 -13.24
CA PHE A 286 -11.18 -8.79 -13.40
C PHE A 286 -12.66 -8.46 -13.61
N ILE A 287 -13.20 -7.47 -12.88
CA ILE A 287 -14.60 -7.06 -13.03
C ILE A 287 -14.84 -6.50 -14.43
N ILE A 288 -14.03 -5.53 -14.86
CA ILE A 288 -14.23 -4.86 -16.15
C ILE A 288 -13.94 -5.82 -17.31
N ALA A 289 -12.92 -6.67 -17.20
CA ALA A 289 -12.62 -7.69 -18.20
C ALA A 289 -13.77 -8.70 -18.34
N ALA A 290 -14.33 -9.18 -17.23
CA ALA A 290 -15.45 -10.10 -17.24
C ALA A 290 -16.72 -9.49 -17.84
N LEU A 291 -17.02 -8.22 -17.51
CA LEU A 291 -18.21 -7.53 -18.02
C LEU A 291 -18.09 -7.13 -19.51
N SER A 292 -16.87 -6.86 -19.99
CA SER A 292 -16.61 -6.35 -21.35
C SER A 292 -16.65 -7.40 -22.47
N GLY A 293 -16.81 -8.69 -22.13
CA GLY A 293 -16.92 -9.78 -23.10
C GLY A 293 -15.62 -10.13 -23.82
N LYS A 294 -15.66 -11.17 -24.68
CA LYS A 294 -14.48 -11.85 -25.22
C LYS A 294 -13.62 -11.03 -26.18
N GLU A 295 -14.23 -10.16 -26.99
CA GLU A 295 -13.52 -9.45 -28.06
C GLU A 295 -12.79 -8.18 -27.59
N HIS A 296 -13.27 -7.55 -26.51
CA HIS A 296 -12.77 -6.24 -26.07
C HIS A 296 -12.34 -6.22 -24.60
N GLY A 297 -12.60 -7.29 -23.84
CA GLY A 297 -12.40 -7.29 -22.40
C GLY A 297 -10.95 -7.24 -21.94
N VAL A 298 -9.98 -7.65 -22.75
CA VAL A 298 -8.56 -7.54 -22.37
C VAL A 298 -8.13 -6.08 -22.28
N VAL A 299 -8.39 -5.29 -23.33
CA VAL A 299 -8.00 -3.87 -23.36
C VAL A 299 -8.86 -3.05 -22.38
N ALA A 300 -10.17 -3.29 -22.36
CA ALA A 300 -11.08 -2.62 -21.42
C ALA A 300 -10.70 -2.91 -19.97
N GLY A 301 -10.39 -4.17 -19.64
CA GLY A 301 -9.93 -4.58 -18.32
C GLY A 301 -8.63 -3.90 -17.90
N LEU A 302 -7.63 -3.85 -18.78
CA LEU A 302 -6.35 -3.19 -18.49
C LEU A 302 -6.49 -1.67 -18.31
N ALA A 303 -7.24 -1.00 -19.19
CA ALA A 303 -7.49 0.43 -19.09
C ALA A 303 -8.30 0.77 -17.82
N GLY A 304 -9.35 -0.02 -17.54
CA GLY A 304 -10.19 0.13 -16.35
C GLY A 304 -9.42 -0.13 -15.05
N ALA A 305 -8.53 -1.11 -15.04
CA ALA A 305 -7.61 -1.37 -13.95
C ALA A 305 -6.69 -0.17 -13.70
N GLY A 306 -6.17 0.44 -14.76
CA GLY A 306 -5.36 1.66 -14.68
C GLY A 306 -6.12 2.82 -14.03
N LEU A 307 -7.37 3.03 -14.44
CA LEU A 307 -8.26 4.05 -13.84
C LEU A 307 -8.45 3.82 -12.34
N ILE A 308 -8.91 2.62 -11.95
CA ILE A 308 -9.18 2.28 -10.55
C ILE A 308 -7.90 2.37 -9.71
N LYS A 309 -6.81 1.78 -10.18
CA LYS A 309 -5.49 1.87 -9.52
C LYS A 309 -5.09 3.32 -9.28
N SER A 310 -5.27 4.20 -10.26
CA SER A 310 -4.85 5.60 -10.16
C SER A 310 -5.62 6.34 -9.07
N ILE A 311 -6.95 6.17 -9.01
CA ILE A 311 -7.79 6.76 -7.96
C ILE A 311 -7.34 6.28 -6.57
N ILE A 312 -7.14 4.97 -6.42
CA ILE A 312 -6.75 4.34 -5.15
C ILE A 312 -5.34 4.77 -4.71
N ALA A 313 -4.40 4.86 -5.65
CA ALA A 313 -3.02 5.26 -5.37
C ALA A 313 -2.93 6.73 -4.94
N VAL A 314 -3.65 7.63 -5.64
CA VAL A 314 -3.66 9.06 -5.31
C VAL A 314 -4.31 9.30 -3.95
N SER A 315 -5.39 8.57 -3.63
CA SER A 315 -6.03 8.64 -2.31
C SER A 315 -5.07 8.24 -1.18
N PHE A 316 -4.24 7.22 -1.39
CA PHE A 316 -3.22 6.83 -0.41
C PHE A 316 -2.20 7.95 -0.19
N THR A 317 -1.59 8.45 -1.27
CA THR A 317 -0.57 9.52 -1.19
C THR A 317 -1.13 10.76 -0.52
N LEU A 318 -2.36 11.17 -0.87
CA LEU A 318 -3.03 12.31 -0.26
C LEU A 318 -3.19 12.15 1.27
N MET A 319 -3.57 10.96 1.76
CA MET A 319 -3.71 10.73 3.21
C MET A 319 -2.36 10.73 3.93
N GLN A 320 -1.31 10.19 3.29
CA GLN A 320 0.06 10.23 3.78
C GLN A 320 0.55 11.66 3.97
N ASP A 321 0.32 12.48 2.94
CA ASP A 321 0.69 13.88 2.91
C ASP A 321 -0.10 14.62 3.99
N PHE A 322 -1.42 14.45 4.07
CA PHE A 322 -2.22 15.11 5.10
C PHE A 322 -1.80 14.73 6.52
N LYS A 323 -1.35 13.49 6.78
CA LYS A 323 -0.76 13.15 8.07
C LYS A 323 0.51 13.96 8.33
N THR A 324 1.36 14.09 7.32
CA THR A 324 2.56 14.93 7.41
C THR A 324 2.18 16.37 7.76
N GLY A 325 1.22 16.95 7.03
CA GLY A 325 0.76 18.31 7.25
C GLY A 325 0.16 18.55 8.63
N HIS A 326 -0.64 17.59 9.12
CA HIS A 326 -1.19 17.61 10.48
C HIS A 326 -0.09 17.69 11.54
N LEU A 327 0.98 16.89 11.39
CA LEU A 327 2.10 16.86 12.33
C LEU A 327 3.08 18.04 12.20
N THR A 328 3.11 18.73 11.05
CA THR A 328 3.95 19.92 10.82
C THR A 328 3.18 21.23 10.93
N TYR A 329 1.91 21.21 11.33
CA TYR A 329 1.00 22.36 11.30
C TYR A 329 0.89 23.04 9.92
N ALA A 330 1.12 22.29 8.84
CA ALA A 330 1.01 22.82 7.49
C ALA A 330 -0.46 22.88 7.05
N SER A 331 -0.78 23.90 6.25
CA SER A 331 -2.13 24.09 5.74
C SER A 331 -2.58 22.94 4.83
N PRO A 332 -3.68 22.23 5.15
CA PRO A 332 -4.24 21.22 4.25
C PRO A 332 -4.60 21.79 2.88
N ARG A 333 -4.98 23.08 2.82
CA ARG A 333 -5.30 23.79 1.57
C ARG A 333 -4.10 23.93 0.66
N ALA A 334 -2.99 24.42 1.21
CA ALA A 334 -1.76 24.56 0.47
C ALA A 334 -1.26 23.20 -0.03
N MET A 335 -1.42 22.14 0.76
CA MET A 335 -1.05 20.78 0.37
C MET A 335 -1.86 20.26 -0.82
N LEU A 336 -3.19 20.37 -0.79
CA LEU A 336 -4.04 19.93 -1.90
C LEU A 336 -3.73 20.70 -3.19
N ILE A 337 -3.53 22.02 -3.09
CA ILE A 337 -3.16 22.86 -4.25
C ILE A 337 -1.80 22.44 -4.80
N SER A 338 -0.81 22.20 -3.92
CA SER A 338 0.52 21.75 -4.32
C SER A 338 0.47 20.38 -5.01
N GLN A 339 -0.34 19.46 -4.50
CA GLN A 339 -0.55 18.16 -5.11
C GLN A 339 -1.30 18.26 -6.44
N ALA A 340 -2.26 19.18 -6.59
CA ALA A 340 -2.92 19.45 -7.86
C ALA A 340 -1.93 19.98 -8.91
N ILE A 341 -1.08 20.94 -8.55
CA ILE A 341 -0.01 21.47 -9.42
C ILE A 341 0.95 20.35 -9.82
N GLY A 342 1.43 19.56 -8.84
CA GLY A 342 2.30 18.41 -9.08
C GLY A 342 1.65 17.36 -9.99
N THR A 343 0.35 17.12 -9.85
CA THR A 343 -0.42 16.21 -10.71
C THR A 343 -0.50 16.73 -12.14
N VAL A 344 -0.78 18.03 -12.34
CA VAL A 344 -0.81 18.65 -13.67
C VAL A 344 0.56 18.55 -14.35
N LEU A 345 1.64 18.85 -13.63
CA LEU A 345 3.00 18.68 -14.13
C LEU A 345 3.29 17.22 -14.46
N GLY A 346 2.87 16.29 -13.60
CA GLY A 346 3.01 14.85 -13.81
C GLY A 346 2.29 14.35 -15.07
N CYS A 347 1.09 14.87 -15.36
CA CYS A 347 0.34 14.56 -16.58
C CYS A 347 1.08 14.96 -17.86
N ILE A 348 2.02 15.91 -17.79
CA ILE A 348 2.85 16.34 -18.92
C ILE A 348 4.17 15.57 -18.93
N VAL A 349 4.92 15.60 -17.83
CA VAL A 349 6.28 15.05 -17.75
C VAL A 349 6.31 13.53 -17.86
N ALA A 350 5.36 12.82 -17.22
CA ALA A 350 5.39 11.36 -17.19
C ALA A 350 5.12 10.72 -18.56
N PRO A 351 4.09 11.12 -19.34
CA PRO A 351 3.91 10.59 -20.70
C PRO A 351 5.05 10.94 -21.64
N LEU A 352 5.58 12.18 -21.58
CA LEU A 352 6.71 12.60 -22.42
C LEU A 352 7.96 11.76 -22.14
N SER A 353 8.26 11.54 -20.85
CA SER A 353 9.37 10.68 -20.44
C SER A 353 9.13 9.25 -20.90
N PHE A 354 7.94 8.70 -20.67
CA PHE A 354 7.58 7.35 -21.12
C PHE A 354 7.76 7.19 -22.63
N PHE A 355 7.24 8.10 -23.45
CA PHE A 355 7.36 8.02 -24.91
C PHE A 355 8.79 8.23 -25.41
N LEU A 356 9.60 9.02 -24.71
CA LEU A 356 11.03 9.14 -25.00
C LEU A 356 11.72 7.78 -24.84
N PHE A 357 11.54 7.12 -23.69
CA PHE A 357 12.10 5.80 -23.43
C PHE A 357 11.55 4.74 -24.38
N TYR A 358 10.23 4.75 -24.61
CA TYR A 358 9.54 3.79 -25.47
C TYR A 358 9.96 3.88 -26.94
N LYS A 359 10.34 5.08 -27.43
CA LYS A 359 10.89 5.26 -28.78
C LYS A 359 12.38 5.00 -28.86
N ALA A 360 13.14 5.30 -27.79
CA ALA A 360 14.59 5.16 -27.77
C ALA A 360 15.05 3.70 -27.60
N PHE A 361 14.26 2.88 -26.90
CA PHE A 361 14.60 1.51 -26.56
C PHE A 361 13.55 0.51 -27.03
N ASP A 362 13.98 -0.70 -27.35
CA ASP A 362 13.11 -1.81 -27.76
C ASP A 362 12.40 -2.44 -26.54
N ILE A 363 11.51 -1.67 -25.93
CA ILE A 363 10.79 -2.06 -24.71
C ILE A 363 9.78 -3.16 -25.03
N GLY A 364 9.88 -4.28 -24.32
CA GLY A 364 8.96 -5.40 -24.44
C GLY A 364 9.48 -6.56 -25.28
N ASN A 365 10.63 -6.41 -25.93
CA ASN A 365 11.29 -7.53 -26.62
C ASN A 365 11.73 -8.59 -25.61
N PRO A 366 11.22 -9.85 -25.69
CA PRO A 366 11.59 -10.92 -24.75
C PRO A 366 13.08 -11.29 -24.77
N ASN A 367 13.73 -11.04 -25.92
CA ASN A 367 15.15 -11.31 -26.15
C ASN A 367 16.01 -10.05 -25.99
N GLY A 368 15.39 -8.88 -25.82
CA GLY A 368 16.07 -7.61 -25.61
C GLY A 368 16.45 -7.36 -24.15
N GLU A 369 17.14 -6.25 -23.94
CA GLU A 369 17.56 -5.78 -22.61
C GLU A 369 16.36 -5.25 -21.79
N TYR A 370 15.46 -4.50 -22.43
CA TYR A 370 14.30 -3.86 -21.78
C TYR A 370 13.04 -4.73 -21.84
N LYS A 371 13.07 -5.87 -21.14
CA LYS A 371 11.91 -6.78 -21.06
C LYS A 371 10.77 -6.14 -20.26
N ALA A 372 9.52 -6.43 -20.65
CA ALA A 372 8.32 -5.97 -19.95
C ALA A 372 7.57 -7.14 -19.26
N PRO A 373 8.17 -7.83 -18.27
CA PRO A 373 7.58 -9.03 -17.67
C PRO A 373 6.23 -8.76 -17.02
N TYR A 374 6.06 -7.59 -16.40
CA TYR A 374 4.80 -7.18 -15.78
C TYR A 374 3.68 -7.00 -16.81
N ALA A 375 3.97 -6.50 -18.02
CA ALA A 375 2.96 -6.34 -19.06
C ALA A 375 2.37 -7.70 -19.47
N ILE A 376 3.21 -8.74 -19.56
CA ILE A 376 2.78 -10.11 -19.84
C ILE A 376 1.89 -10.65 -18.72
N ILE A 377 2.27 -10.43 -17.46
CA ILE A 377 1.49 -10.86 -16.30
C ILE A 377 0.10 -10.21 -16.32
N TYR A 378 0.04 -8.89 -16.49
CA TYR A 378 -1.23 -8.15 -16.53
C TYR A 378 -2.10 -8.53 -17.73
N ARG A 379 -1.49 -8.76 -18.91
CA ARG A 379 -2.21 -9.29 -20.08
C ARG A 379 -2.84 -10.65 -19.77
N ASN A 380 -2.08 -11.58 -19.17
CA ASN A 380 -2.58 -12.90 -18.83
C ASN A 380 -3.69 -12.85 -17.77
N MET A 381 -3.60 -11.93 -16.80
CA MET A 381 -4.70 -11.67 -15.86
C MET A 381 -5.94 -11.14 -16.58
N ALA A 382 -5.79 -10.24 -17.55
CA ALA A 382 -6.93 -9.68 -18.29
C ALA A 382 -7.60 -10.74 -19.17
N VAL A 383 -6.82 -11.60 -19.83
CA VAL A 383 -7.34 -12.77 -20.55
C VAL A 383 -8.11 -13.70 -19.61
N LEU A 384 -7.57 -13.98 -18.42
CA LEU A 384 -8.26 -14.79 -17.42
C LEU A 384 -9.57 -14.15 -16.94
N GLY A 385 -9.59 -12.82 -16.76
CA GLY A 385 -10.79 -12.08 -16.41
C GLY A 385 -11.90 -12.23 -17.46
N VAL A 386 -11.52 -12.27 -18.74
CA VAL A 386 -12.44 -12.51 -19.86
C VAL A 386 -12.94 -13.96 -19.92
N GLU A 387 -12.07 -14.94 -19.67
CA GLU A 387 -12.43 -16.36 -19.61
C GLU A 387 -13.31 -16.69 -18.39
N GLY A 388 -13.26 -15.84 -17.37
CA GLY A 388 -14.03 -15.96 -16.13
C GLY A 388 -13.46 -17.00 -15.17
N PHE A 389 -14.18 -17.25 -14.08
CA PHE A 389 -13.72 -18.12 -13.00
C PHE A 389 -13.51 -19.59 -13.40
N SER A 390 -14.07 -20.01 -14.53
CA SER A 390 -13.88 -21.37 -15.08
C SER A 390 -12.43 -21.67 -15.47
N ALA A 391 -11.63 -20.64 -15.72
CA ALA A 391 -10.22 -20.78 -16.08
C ALA A 391 -9.28 -20.84 -14.86
N LEU A 392 -9.81 -20.70 -13.63
CA LEU A 392 -9.01 -20.81 -12.42
C LEU A 392 -8.67 -22.27 -12.08
N PRO A 393 -7.54 -22.50 -11.39
CA PRO A 393 -7.23 -23.81 -10.81
C PRO A 393 -8.37 -24.34 -9.91
N ARG A 394 -8.47 -25.67 -9.77
CA ARG A 394 -9.49 -26.29 -8.92
C ARG A 394 -9.36 -25.77 -7.48
N HIS A 395 -10.47 -25.64 -6.77
CA HIS A 395 -10.50 -25.15 -5.38
C HIS A 395 -9.98 -23.72 -5.13
N CYS A 396 -9.45 -23.01 -6.14
CA CYS A 396 -8.96 -21.64 -5.98
C CYS A 396 -10.05 -20.69 -5.44
N LEU A 397 -11.27 -20.75 -5.99
CA LEU A 397 -12.40 -19.95 -5.50
C LEU A 397 -12.82 -20.30 -4.09
N HIS A 398 -12.86 -21.59 -3.73
CA HIS A 398 -13.20 -22.02 -2.38
C HIS A 398 -12.20 -21.49 -1.35
N LEU A 399 -10.90 -21.53 -1.68
CA LEU A 399 -9.87 -20.91 -0.86
C LEU A 399 -10.04 -19.39 -0.79
N CYS A 400 -10.37 -18.72 -1.89
CA CYS A 400 -10.64 -17.29 -1.89
C CYS A 400 -11.82 -16.92 -0.97
N TYR A 401 -12.94 -17.66 -1.03
CA TYR A 401 -14.05 -17.45 -0.10
C TYR A 401 -13.64 -17.69 1.35
N GLY A 402 -12.86 -18.74 1.63
CA GLY A 402 -12.31 -19.01 2.95
C GLY A 402 -11.46 -17.87 3.49
N PHE A 403 -10.52 -17.35 2.67
CA PHE A 403 -9.64 -16.25 3.06
C PHE A 403 -10.35 -14.89 3.16
N PHE A 404 -11.39 -14.67 2.33
CA PHE A 404 -12.25 -13.51 2.44
C PHE A 404 -13.00 -13.50 3.78
N VAL A 405 -13.63 -14.62 4.13
CA VAL A 405 -14.34 -14.79 5.41
C VAL A 405 -13.36 -14.72 6.57
N PHE A 406 -12.15 -15.28 6.44
CA PHE A 406 -11.09 -15.19 7.44
C PHE A 406 -10.66 -13.74 7.69
N GLY A 407 -10.43 -12.95 6.64
CA GLY A 407 -10.08 -11.52 6.76
C GLY A 407 -11.17 -10.70 7.46
N ALA A 408 -12.42 -10.89 7.07
CA ALA A 408 -13.55 -10.25 7.76
C ALA A 408 -13.70 -10.74 9.21
N GLY A 409 -13.57 -12.05 9.42
CA GLY A 409 -13.73 -12.72 10.70
C GLY A 409 -12.71 -12.28 11.75
N ILE A 410 -11.44 -12.08 11.36
CA ILE A 410 -10.41 -11.53 12.27
C ILE A 410 -10.86 -10.17 12.82
N ASN A 411 -11.36 -9.28 11.96
CA ASN A 411 -11.79 -7.96 12.43
C ASN A 411 -13.07 -8.01 13.27
N ILE A 412 -14.03 -8.89 12.93
CA ILE A 412 -15.22 -9.14 13.76
C ILE A 412 -14.80 -9.59 15.16
N VAL A 413 -13.93 -10.60 15.25
CA VAL A 413 -13.45 -11.11 16.53
C VAL A 413 -12.66 -10.04 17.28
N LYS A 414 -11.87 -9.21 16.58
CA LYS A 414 -11.12 -8.10 17.18
C LYS A 414 -12.04 -7.07 17.81
N ASP A 415 -13.17 -6.75 17.16
CA ASP A 415 -14.13 -5.76 17.64
C ASP A 415 -15.03 -6.29 18.76
N LEU A 416 -15.34 -7.59 18.74
CA LEU A 416 -16.12 -8.24 19.80
C LEU A 416 -15.28 -8.61 21.03
N SER A 417 -13.96 -8.75 20.86
CA SER A 417 -13.07 -9.16 21.94
C SER A 417 -12.75 -8.01 22.91
N PRO A 418 -12.53 -8.30 24.21
CA PRO A 418 -12.05 -7.31 25.15
C PRO A 418 -10.76 -6.64 24.69
N ALA A 419 -10.56 -5.37 25.05
CA ALA A 419 -9.40 -4.56 24.62
C ALA A 419 -8.03 -5.17 24.95
N ARG A 420 -7.95 -6.13 25.90
CA ARG A 420 -6.73 -6.90 26.16
C ARG A 420 -6.37 -7.86 25.02
N PHE A 421 -7.35 -8.54 24.44
CA PHE A 421 -7.13 -9.50 23.34
C PHE A 421 -7.09 -8.81 21.98
N GLY A 422 -7.92 -7.78 21.78
CA GLY A 422 -7.97 -7.03 20.51
C GLY A 422 -6.63 -6.37 20.11
N LYS A 423 -5.76 -6.06 21.08
CA LYS A 423 -4.40 -5.51 20.83
C LYS A 423 -3.43 -6.52 20.20
N TRP A 424 -3.64 -7.81 20.41
CA TRP A 424 -2.78 -8.88 19.90
C TRP A 424 -3.33 -9.52 18.63
N MET A 425 -4.52 -9.13 18.20
CA MET A 425 -5.12 -9.68 17.00
C MET A 425 -4.38 -9.21 15.74
N PRO A 426 -4.09 -10.13 14.81
CA PRO A 426 -3.34 -9.80 13.61
C PRO A 426 -4.12 -8.82 12.73
N VAL A 427 -3.40 -8.12 11.87
CA VAL A 427 -3.95 -7.22 10.85
C VAL A 427 -3.98 -7.98 9.52
N PRO A 428 -5.16 -8.39 9.01
CA PRO A 428 -5.24 -9.18 7.78
C PRO A 428 -4.61 -8.51 6.55
N THR A 429 -4.75 -7.19 6.41
CA THR A 429 -4.06 -6.45 5.33
C THR A 429 -2.54 -6.62 5.39
N ALA A 430 -1.95 -6.60 6.58
CA ALA A 430 -0.51 -6.85 6.75
C ALA A 430 -0.16 -8.30 6.42
N MET A 431 -1.00 -9.26 6.83
CA MET A 431 -0.80 -10.68 6.50
C MET A 431 -0.80 -10.95 4.99
N ALA A 432 -1.55 -10.17 4.20
CA ALA A 432 -1.68 -10.37 2.76
C ALA A 432 -0.42 -9.99 1.96
N LEU A 433 0.45 -9.13 2.48
CA LEU A 433 1.66 -8.70 1.76
C LEU A 433 2.64 -9.86 1.49
N PRO A 434 3.02 -10.69 2.48
CA PRO A 434 3.88 -11.85 2.23
C PRO A 434 3.34 -12.84 1.21
N PHE A 435 2.01 -12.98 1.11
CA PHE A 435 1.38 -13.84 0.09
C PHE A 435 1.72 -13.38 -1.33
N LEU A 436 1.95 -12.08 -1.52
CA LEU A 436 2.22 -11.45 -2.80
C LEU A 436 3.71 -11.38 -3.13
N VAL A 437 4.53 -10.95 -2.17
CA VAL A 437 5.93 -10.57 -2.42
C VAL A 437 6.89 -11.68 -2.00
N GLY A 438 6.65 -12.33 -0.86
CA GLY A 438 7.56 -13.32 -0.28
C GLY A 438 7.64 -13.21 1.24
N ALA A 439 8.17 -14.24 1.88
CA ALA A 439 8.40 -14.27 3.33
C ALA A 439 9.57 -13.37 3.78
N TYR A 440 10.54 -13.10 2.90
CA TYR A 440 11.72 -12.29 3.21
C TYR A 440 11.35 -10.89 3.73
N VAL A 441 10.40 -10.20 3.09
CA VAL A 441 9.93 -8.87 3.53
C VAL A 441 9.43 -8.90 4.98
N ALA A 442 8.75 -9.97 5.38
CA ALA A 442 8.26 -10.12 6.76
C ALA A 442 9.42 -10.31 7.76
N ILE A 443 10.46 -11.05 7.36
CA ILE A 443 11.67 -11.25 8.17
C ILE A 443 12.42 -9.93 8.35
N ASP A 444 12.66 -9.19 7.26
CA ASP A 444 13.40 -7.93 7.29
C ASP A 444 12.67 -6.89 8.16
N MET A 445 11.35 -6.77 8.01
CA MET A 445 10.54 -5.87 8.84
C MET A 445 10.50 -6.30 10.31
N CYS A 446 10.46 -7.61 10.60
CA CYS A 446 10.58 -8.12 11.97
C CYS A 446 11.93 -7.77 12.60
N ILE A 447 13.02 -7.84 11.85
CA ILE A 447 14.35 -7.43 12.32
C ILE A 447 14.34 -5.94 12.68
N GLY A 448 13.68 -5.08 11.90
CA GLY A 448 13.47 -3.68 12.24
C GLY A 448 12.80 -3.48 13.60
N SER A 449 11.74 -4.25 13.89
CA SER A 449 11.09 -4.24 15.20
C SER A 449 11.99 -4.74 16.34
N VAL A 450 12.82 -5.75 16.10
CA VAL A 450 13.80 -6.23 17.09
C VAL A 450 14.84 -5.14 17.37
N VAL A 451 15.30 -4.41 16.35
CA VAL A 451 16.23 -3.27 16.52
C VAL A 451 15.60 -2.20 17.41
N VAL A 452 14.34 -1.82 17.18
CA VAL A 452 13.63 -0.84 18.03
C VAL A 452 13.49 -1.37 19.46
N PHE A 453 13.07 -2.63 19.63
CA PHE A 453 12.94 -3.23 20.95
C PHE A 453 14.26 -3.22 21.74
N VAL A 454 15.39 -3.50 21.08
CA VAL A 454 16.72 -3.42 21.70
C VAL A 454 17.07 -1.97 22.06
N LEU A 455 16.82 -1.01 21.17
CA LEU A 455 17.07 0.42 21.43
C LEU A 455 16.28 0.94 22.64
N ASP A 456 15.02 0.52 22.78
CA ASP A 456 14.16 0.87 23.92
C ASP A 456 14.65 0.22 25.22
N ARG A 457 15.07 -1.05 25.16
CA ARG A 457 15.63 -1.78 26.33
C ARG A 457 16.93 -1.16 26.84
N LEU A 458 17.70 -0.53 25.97
CA LEU A 458 18.90 0.23 26.34
C LEU A 458 18.57 1.59 27.01
N LYS A 459 17.29 1.87 27.32
CA LYS A 459 16.78 3.05 28.07
C LYS A 459 17.31 4.38 27.55
N THR A 460 17.39 4.52 26.24
CA THR A 460 17.61 5.84 25.67
C THR A 460 16.28 6.59 25.80
N ASN A 461 16.12 7.50 26.78
CA ASN A 461 14.95 8.42 26.88
C ASN A 461 14.71 9.29 25.60
N LYS A 462 15.47 9.04 24.53
CA LYS A 462 15.45 9.71 23.23
C LYS A 462 15.14 8.74 22.09
N ALA A 463 14.88 7.45 22.36
CA ALA A 463 14.67 6.43 21.32
C ALA A 463 13.43 6.74 20.46
N GLU A 464 12.29 7.07 21.08
CA GLU A 464 11.04 7.37 20.37
C GLU A 464 11.19 8.51 19.34
N LEU A 465 12.00 9.53 19.66
CA LEU A 465 12.22 10.69 18.78
C LEU A 465 13.30 10.44 17.72
N LEU A 466 14.21 9.47 17.94
CA LEU A 466 15.32 9.18 17.04
C LEU A 466 14.99 8.03 16.07
N VAL A 467 14.15 7.08 16.46
CA VAL A 467 13.79 5.92 15.63
C VAL A 467 13.26 6.33 14.25
N PRO A 468 12.30 7.28 14.11
CA PRO A 468 11.84 7.71 12.79
C PRO A 468 12.95 8.35 11.93
N ALA A 469 13.90 9.06 12.55
CA ALA A 469 15.03 9.67 11.84
C ALA A 469 16.06 8.62 11.39
N ILE A 470 16.35 7.63 12.25
CA ILE A 470 17.25 6.51 11.92
C ILE A 470 16.65 5.67 10.79
N ALA A 471 15.40 5.28 10.93
CA ALA A 471 14.67 4.47 9.95
C ALA A 471 14.55 5.17 8.60
N SER A 472 14.21 6.46 8.59
CA SER A 472 14.20 7.28 7.37
C SER A 472 15.58 7.36 6.71
N GLY A 473 16.65 7.44 7.50
CA GLY A 473 18.02 7.39 7.00
C GLY A 473 18.32 6.07 6.30
N LEU A 474 17.94 4.94 6.91
CA LEU A 474 18.10 3.61 6.31
C LEU A 474 17.34 3.47 4.97
N ILE A 475 16.07 3.87 4.94
CA ILE A 475 15.21 3.83 3.74
C ILE A 475 15.79 4.73 2.63
N CYS A 476 16.10 5.99 2.97
CA CYS A 476 16.56 6.96 1.99
C CYS A 476 17.95 6.65 1.44
N GLY A 477 18.87 6.13 2.27
CA GLY A 477 20.24 5.84 1.85
C GLY A 477 20.31 4.73 0.79
N GLU A 478 19.66 3.60 1.03
CA GLU A 478 19.58 2.49 0.05
C GLU A 478 18.73 2.90 -1.16
N GLY A 479 17.60 3.58 -0.94
CA GLY A 479 16.78 4.10 -2.04
C GLY A 479 17.55 5.02 -2.98
N LEU A 480 18.37 5.94 -2.44
CA LEU A 480 19.16 6.87 -3.25
C LEU A 480 20.30 6.19 -4.01
N TRP A 481 20.85 5.08 -3.49
CA TRP A 481 21.85 4.28 -4.20
C TRP A 481 21.36 3.75 -5.56
N THR A 482 20.04 3.57 -5.71
CA THR A 482 19.42 3.18 -6.98
C THR A 482 19.76 4.13 -8.14
N LEU A 483 19.98 5.42 -7.87
CA LEU A 483 20.35 6.40 -8.90
C LEU A 483 21.75 6.14 -9.48
N PRO A 484 22.85 6.10 -8.70
CA PRO A 484 24.15 5.65 -9.19
C PRO A 484 24.09 4.29 -9.88
N ALA A 485 23.39 3.30 -9.29
CA ALA A 485 23.26 1.97 -9.89
C ALA A 485 22.60 2.02 -11.28
N SER A 486 21.58 2.87 -11.45
CA SER A 486 20.92 3.08 -12.74
C SER A 486 21.84 3.76 -13.77
N ILE A 487 22.64 4.73 -13.35
CA ILE A 487 23.64 5.40 -14.22
C ILE A 487 24.72 4.40 -14.65
N LEU A 488 25.20 3.56 -13.73
CA LEU A 488 26.17 2.50 -14.03
C LEU A 488 25.58 1.46 -14.99
N ALA A 489 24.32 1.07 -14.80
CA ALA A 489 23.61 0.19 -15.73
C ALA A 489 23.48 0.80 -17.12
N LEU A 490 23.13 2.09 -17.23
CA LEU A 490 23.10 2.82 -18.51
C LEU A 490 24.47 2.90 -19.19
N ALA A 491 25.54 3.03 -18.39
CA ALA A 491 26.92 2.97 -18.86
C ALA A 491 27.39 1.52 -19.16
N LYS A 492 26.50 0.52 -19.07
CA LYS A 492 26.77 -0.91 -19.27
C LYS A 492 27.84 -1.48 -18.32
N VAL A 493 28.05 -0.83 -17.18
CA VAL A 493 28.92 -1.32 -16.11
C VAL A 493 28.17 -2.41 -15.36
N LYS A 494 28.72 -3.62 -15.41
CA LYS A 494 28.16 -4.79 -14.73
C LYS A 494 28.68 -4.86 -13.29
N PRO A 495 27.87 -5.36 -12.34
CA PRO A 495 28.39 -5.60 -11.00
C PRO A 495 29.44 -6.72 -11.05
N PRO A 496 30.59 -6.54 -10.38
CA PRO A 496 31.78 -7.33 -10.64
C PRO A 496 31.74 -8.75 -10.07
N ILE A 497 31.09 -8.98 -8.93
CA ILE A 497 31.09 -10.26 -8.24
C ILE A 497 29.68 -10.83 -8.21
N CYS A 498 29.51 -12.10 -8.59
CA CYS A 498 28.27 -12.86 -8.41
C CYS A 498 28.45 -13.81 -7.22
N MET A 499 27.85 -13.47 -6.07
CA MET A 499 27.84 -14.35 -4.89
C MET A 499 26.68 -15.35 -4.98
N LYS A 500 26.97 -16.65 -5.14
CA LYS A 500 25.99 -17.73 -5.17
C LYS A 500 26.14 -18.67 -3.99
N PHE A 501 25.03 -19.23 -3.55
CA PHE A 501 24.97 -20.20 -2.45
C PHE A 501 24.54 -21.55 -3.00
N LEU A 502 25.44 -22.54 -2.91
CA LEU A 502 25.23 -23.89 -3.43
C LEU A 502 25.18 -24.88 -2.27
N ALA A 503 24.44 -25.97 -2.45
CA ALA A 503 24.49 -27.08 -1.51
C ALA A 503 25.90 -27.69 -1.55
N SER A 504 26.46 -27.93 -0.37
CA SER A 504 27.76 -28.60 -0.19
C SER A 504 27.73 -30.04 -0.65
#